data_AF-A0A645HCP3-F1
#
_entry.id   AF-A0A645HCP3-F1
#
_cell.length_a   1.000
_cell.length_b   1.000
_cell.length_c   1.000
_cell.angle_alpha   90.00
_cell.angle_beta   90.00
_cell.angle_gamma   90.00
#
_symmetry.space_group_name_H-M   'P 1'
#
loop_
_entity.id
_entity.type
_entity.pdbx_description
1 polymer ?
#
loop_
_entity_poly.entity_id
_entity_poly.type
_entity_poly.pdbx_seq_one_letter_code
_entity_poly.pdbx_strand_id
1 'polypeptide(L)' 'MSEVNNGAAGILSYLNNAIGNRTSTTRDVETFNYTYNSRSEITGATSNTDTNYVYDYNYDPISNRLTTNLAGTAYMLS' A
#
# COMPACT_ATOMS: atom_id res chain seq x y z
N MET A 1 -32.78 -25.74 -1.39
CA MET A 1 -31.48 -25.31 -0.85
C MET A 1 -30.89 -24.33 -1.84
N SER A 2 -30.87 -23.03 -1.50
CA SER A 2 -30.18 -22.04 -2.33
C SER A 2 -28.73 -22.01 -1.87
N GLU A 3 -27.80 -22.36 -2.76
CA GLU A 3 -26.38 -22.23 -2.45
C GLU A 3 -26.01 -20.75 -2.41
N VAL A 4 -25.19 -20.36 -1.44
CA VAL A 4 -24.59 -19.02 -1.38
C VAL A 4 -23.43 -19.03 -2.37
N ASN A 5 -23.55 -18.27 -3.46
CA ASN A 5 -22.43 -18.03 -4.37
C ASN A 5 -21.40 -17.13 -3.67
N ASN A 6 -20.27 -17.70 -3.26
CA ASN A 6 -19.26 -16.99 -2.47
C ASN A 6 -18.19 -16.28 -3.33
N GLY A 7 -18.35 -16.23 -4.66
CA GLY A 7 -17.37 -15.68 -5.59
C GLY A 7 -16.07 -16.49 -5.65
N ALA A 8 -15.26 -16.28 -6.69
CA ALA A 8 -13.94 -16.90 -6.78
C ALA A 8 -13.01 -16.31 -5.70
N ALA A 9 -12.33 -17.15 -4.93
CA ALA A 9 -11.30 -16.70 -4.00
C ALA A 9 -10.09 -16.20 -4.81
N GLY A 10 -9.83 -14.89 -4.77
CA GLY A 10 -8.67 -14.31 -5.43
C GLY A 10 -7.36 -14.81 -4.80
N ILE A 11 -6.31 -14.94 -5.61
CA ILE A 11 -4.99 -15.33 -5.12
C ILE A 11 -4.38 -14.12 -4.41
N LEU A 12 -4.05 -14.29 -3.13
CA LEU A 12 -3.41 -13.26 -2.31
C LEU A 12 -1.97 -13.70 -1.98
N SER A 13 -0.99 -12.88 -2.34
CA SER A 13 0.43 -13.15 -2.05
C SER A 13 1.14 -11.92 -1.48
N TYR A 14 2.25 -12.17 -0.79
CA TYR A 14 3.02 -11.14 -0.09
C TYR A 14 4.52 -11.33 -0.30
N LEU A 15 5.23 -10.23 -0.52
CA LEU A 15 6.69 -10.18 -0.43
C LEU A 15 7.08 -9.34 0.78
N ASN A 16 8.05 -9.82 1.56
CA ASN A 16 8.60 -9.07 2.68
C ASN A 16 10.12 -8.91 2.49
N ASN A 17 10.69 -7.80 2.95
CA ASN A 17 12.13 -7.61 2.99
C ASN A 17 12.78 -8.39 4.15
N ALA A 18 14.11 -8.32 4.26
CA ALA A 18 14.89 -9.07 5.25
C ALA A 18 14.54 -8.75 6.72
N ILE A 19 14.00 -7.56 7.00
CA ILE A 19 13.56 -7.15 8.35
C ILE A 19 12.07 -7.37 8.59
N GLY A 20 11.36 -7.96 7.62
CA GLY A 20 9.94 -8.32 7.73
C GLY A 20 8.94 -7.25 7.29
N ASN A 21 9.38 -6.11 6.76
CA ASN A 21 8.45 -5.14 6.18
C ASN A 21 7.88 -5.69 4.88
N ARG A 22 6.58 -5.53 4.68
CA ARG A 22 5.88 -6.00 3.48
C ARG A 22 6.19 -5.09 2.29
N THR A 23 7.00 -5.53 1.34
CA THR A 23 7.36 -4.72 0.16
C THR A 23 6.34 -4.83 -0.96
N SER A 24 5.54 -5.90 -1.01
CA SER A 24 4.41 -5.96 -1.93
C SER A 24 3.26 -6.85 -1.43
N THR A 25 2.06 -6.53 -1.92
CA THR A 25 0.86 -7.38 -1.84
C THR A 25 0.32 -7.54 -3.24
N THR A 26 0.12 -8.78 -3.70
CA THR A 26 -0.56 -9.04 -4.97
C THR A 26 -1.92 -9.65 -4.68
N ARG A 27 -2.97 -9.06 -5.24
CA ARG A 27 -4.33 -9.60 -5.29
C ARG A 27 -4.66 -9.86 -6.75
N ASP A 28 -4.75 -11.14 -7.11
CA ASP A 28 -4.94 -11.59 -8.48
C ASP A 28 -3.85 -11.05 -9.43
N VAL A 29 -4.16 -10.03 -10.24
CA VAL A 29 -3.22 -9.42 -11.21
C VAL A 29 -2.66 -8.08 -10.74
N GLU A 30 -3.25 -7.47 -9.72
CA GLU A 30 -2.83 -6.18 -9.20
C GLU A 30 -1.84 -6.38 -8.05
N THR A 31 -0.67 -5.76 -8.19
CA THR A 31 0.42 -5.73 -7.21
C THR A 31 0.60 -4.32 -6.70
N PHE A 32 0.39 -4.15 -5.40
CA PHE A 32 0.75 -2.96 -4.67
C PHE A 32 2.17 -3.10 -4.13
N ASN A 33 3.03 -2.11 -4.38
CA ASN A 33 4.39 -2.04 -3.87
C ASN A 33 4.49 -0.97 -2.79
N TYR A 34 5.33 -1.18 -1.79
CA TYR A 34 5.50 -0.28 -0.65
C TYR A 34 6.97 0.06 -0.43
N THR A 35 7.26 1.33 -0.19
CA THR A 35 8.58 1.82 0.24
C THR A 35 8.56 2.20 1.70
N TYR A 36 9.72 2.15 2.34
CA TYR A 36 9.86 2.35 3.78
C TYR A 36 11.04 3.26 4.10
N ASN A 37 10.91 4.05 5.16
CA ASN A 37 12.06 4.70 5.80
C ASN A 37 12.75 3.77 6.80
N SER A 38 13.80 4.27 7.46
CA SER A 38 14.59 3.52 8.46
C SER A 38 13.83 3.14 9.73
N ARG A 39 12.63 3.69 9.95
CA ARG A 39 11.73 3.37 11.06
C ARG A 39 10.63 2.38 10.70
N SER A 40 10.67 1.79 9.50
CA SER A 40 9.62 0.93 8.95
C SER A 40 8.27 1.64 8.77
N GLU A 41 8.27 2.96 8.64
CA GLU A 41 7.08 3.72 8.22
C GLU A 41 7.00 3.67 6.70
N ILE A 42 5.79 3.45 6.16
CA ILE A 42 5.57 3.43 4.72
C ILE A 42 5.75 4.83 4.17
N THR A 43 6.71 5.04 3.28
CA THR A 43 6.96 6.34 2.63
C THR A 43 6.25 6.50 1.30
N GLY A 44 5.78 5.40 0.72
CA GLY A 44 5.00 5.45 -0.51
C GLY A 44 4.38 4.12 -0.89
N ALA A 45 3.41 4.19 -1.80
CA ALA A 45 2.73 3.03 -2.34
C ALA A 45 2.42 3.20 -3.84
N THR A 46 2.61 2.16 -4.64
CA THR A 46 2.29 2.17 -6.08
C THR A 46 1.50 0.93 -6.49
N SER A 47 0.66 1.06 -7.52
CA SER A 47 0.02 -0.08 -8.21
C SER A 47 0.73 -0.35 -9.53
N ASN A 48 0.80 -1.62 -9.95
CA ASN A 48 1.24 -2.00 -11.29
C ASN A 48 0.14 -1.87 -12.37
N THR A 49 -1.12 -1.70 -11.97
CA THR A 49 -2.28 -1.59 -12.88
C THR A 49 -2.92 -0.21 -12.89
N ASP A 50 -2.91 0.52 -11.77
CA ASP A 50 -3.40 1.89 -11.69
C ASP A 50 -2.25 2.89 -11.59
N THR A 51 -1.98 3.61 -12.68
CA THR A 51 -0.92 4.62 -12.74
C THR A 51 -1.20 5.86 -11.89
N ASN A 52 -2.46 6.07 -11.45
CA ASN A 52 -2.82 7.16 -10.55
C ASN A 52 -2.69 6.77 -9.08
N TYR A 53 -2.55 5.48 -8.78
CA TYR A 53 -2.24 4.99 -7.44
C TYR A 53 -0.75 5.18 -7.17
N VAL A 54 -0.35 6.42 -6.91
CA VAL A 54 1.03 6.79 -6.55
C VAL A 54 0.94 7.64 -5.29
N TYR A 55 1.21 7.02 -4.15
CA TYR A 55 1.21 7.68 -2.86
C TYR A 55 2.61 8.04 -2.38
N ASP A 56 2.74 9.22 -1.79
CA ASP A 56 3.90 9.64 -1.00
C ASP A 56 3.47 10.11 0.38
N TYR A 57 4.17 9.65 1.42
CA TYR A 57 3.87 9.95 2.81
C TYR A 57 5.09 10.57 3.51
N ASN A 58 4.85 11.57 4.36
CA ASN A 58 5.86 12.12 5.26
C ASN A 58 5.38 12.06 6.70
N TYR A 59 6.33 11.96 7.61
CA TYR A 59 6.10 11.81 9.04
C TYR A 59 6.90 12.84 9.82
N ASP A 60 6.38 13.24 10.98
CA ASP A 60 7.13 14.03 11.94
C ASP A 60 8.13 13.14 12.73
N PRO A 61 9.03 13.74 13.54
CA PRO A 61 10.02 12.98 14.31
C PRO A 61 9.43 12.02 15.36
N ILE A 62 8.14 12.10 15.68
CA ILE A 62 7.44 11.21 16.62
C ILE A 62 6.40 10.33 15.91
N SER A 63 6.53 10.16 14.59
CA SER A 63 5.78 9.22 13.76
C SER A 63 4.32 9.60 13.45
N ASN A 64 3.92 10.86 13.65
CA ASN A 64 2.65 11.34 13.10
C ASN A 64 2.81 11.56 11.59
N ARG A 65 1.90 11.01 10.79
CA ARG A 65 1.88 11.29 9.35
C ARG A 65 1.46 12.74 9.12
N LEU A 66 2.33 13.54 8.48
CA LEU A 66 2.09 14.95 8.20
C LEU A 66 1.39 15.17 6.86
N THR A 67 1.79 14.43 5.84
CA THR A 67 1.28 14.59 4.48
C THR A 67 0.94 13.25 3.86
N THR A 68 -0.11 13.23 3.06
CA THR A 68 -0.42 12.17 2.10
C THR A 68 -0.57 12.82 0.73
N ASN A 69 0.30 12.51 -0.22
CA ASN A 69 0.15 12.97 -1.60
C ASN A 69 -0.33 11.78 -2.45
N LEU A 70 -1.33 11.99 -3.30
CA LEU A 70 -1.79 11.01 -4.30
C LEU A 70 -1.61 11.62 -5.68
N ALA A 71 -0.72 11.06 -6.49
CA ALA A 71 -0.42 11.54 -7.84
C ALA A 71 -0.22 13.08 -7.90
N GLY A 72 0.53 13.62 -6.94
CA GLY A 72 0.81 15.05 -6.81
C GLY A 72 -0.27 15.90 -6.11
N THR A 73 -1.42 15.32 -5.76
CA THR A 73 -2.46 16.01 -4.98
C THR A 73 -2.24 15.80 -3.49
N ALA A 74 -2.02 16.88 -2.75
CA ALA A 74 -1.76 16.84 -1.32
C ALA A 74 -3.05 16.76 -0.49
N TYR A 75 -3.07 15.82 0.45
CA TYR A 75 -4.04 15.67 1.52
C TYR A 75 -3.31 15.89 2.85
N MET A 76 -3.57 17.04 3.46
CA MET A 76 -3.03 17.36 4.79
C MET A 76 -4.03 16.97 5.86
N LEU A 77 -3.53 16.45 6.98
CA LEU A 77 -4.34 16.22 8.16
C LEU A 77 -4.45 17.56 8.91
N SER A 78 -5.68 18.01 9.14
CA SER A 78 -6.02 19.28 9.82
C SER A 78 -5.80 19.21 11.33
#